data_AF-A0A1C5KVW7-F1
#
_entry.id   AF-A0A1C5KVW7-F1
#
_cell.length_a   1.000
_cell.length_b   1.000
_cell.length_c   1.000
_cell.angle_alpha   90.00
_cell.angle_beta   90.00
_cell.angle_gamma   90.00
#
_symmetry.space_group_name_H-M   'P 1'
#
loop_
_entity.id
_entity.type
_entity.pdbx_description
1 polymer ?
#
loop_
_entity_poly.entity_id
_entity_poly.type
_entity_poly.pdbx_seq_one_letter_code
_entity_poly.pdbx_strand_id
1 'polypeptide(L)'
;MKKVTLELLVDENGDEDINPIKGDICDRLERCYHNIKLVSYEEESIDARWFCAKDVTPPVPEHGMCSEDVIIKYKDGTESVACITFNGVWYDTDYNEVADVIVYWRYMTDDERPD
;
A
#
# COMPACT_ATOMS: atom_id res chain seq x y z
N MET A 1 -1.49 -29.64 14.60
CA MET A 1 -2.64 -28.90 14.03
C MET A 1 -2.10 -27.73 13.23
N LYS A 2 -2.53 -27.55 11.97
CA LYS A 2 -2.12 -26.40 11.17
C LYS A 2 -2.96 -25.19 11.61
N LYS A 3 -2.30 -24.09 11.98
CA LYS A 3 -2.97 -22.81 12.19
C LYS A 3 -3.29 -22.23 10.82
N VAL A 4 -4.53 -21.78 10.63
CA VAL A 4 -4.99 -21.11 9.41
C VAL A 4 -5.44 -19.72 9.83
N THR A 5 -4.85 -18.69 9.23
CA THR A 5 -5.30 -17.31 9.39
C THR A 5 -6.16 -16.96 8.18
N LEU A 6 -7.37 -16.48 8.43
CA LEU A 6 -8.30 -16.01 7.42
C LEU A 6 -8.44 -14.49 7.58
N GLU A 7 -8.09 -13.77 6.53
CA GLU A 7 -8.17 -12.30 6.51
C GLU A 7 -9.39 -11.91 5.67
N LEU A 8 -10.29 -11.13 6.26
CA LEU A 8 -11.48 -10.62 5.60
C LEU A 8 -11.26 -9.14 5.29
N LEU A 9 -11.08 -8.83 4.02
CA LEU A 9 -11.05 -7.45 3.53
C LEU A 9 -12.51 -7.02 3.31
N VAL A 10 -12.95 -6.00 4.03
CA VAL A 10 -14.30 -5.45 3.88
C VAL A 10 -14.16 -3.98 3.53
N ASP A 11 -14.72 -3.60 2.40
CA ASP A 11 -14.83 -2.21 1.96
C ASP A 11 -15.92 -1.54 2.81
N GLU A 12 -15.50 -0.69 3.75
CA GLU A 12 -16.41 0.06 4.62
C GLU A 12 -16.95 1.33 3.95
N ASN A 13 -16.62 1.62 2.68
CA ASN A 13 -17.04 2.85 1.99
C ASN A 13 -18.52 2.90 1.57
N GLY A 14 -19.36 1.96 2.00
CA GLY A 14 -20.77 1.97 1.63
C GLY A 14 -21.66 1.36 2.70
N ASP A 15 -22.03 2.14 3.71
CA ASP A 15 -23.29 2.15 4.50
C ASP A 15 -23.91 0.81 4.98
N GLU A 16 -23.26 -0.33 4.77
CA GLU A 16 -23.71 -1.67 5.13
C GLU A 16 -22.97 -2.11 6.39
N ASP A 17 -23.67 -2.04 7.52
CA ASP A 17 -23.24 -2.69 8.75
C ASP A 17 -23.02 -4.18 8.49
N ILE A 18 -21.76 -4.60 8.50
CA ILE A 18 -21.32 -5.99 8.29
C ILE A 18 -21.37 -6.83 9.56
N ASN A 19 -21.65 -6.23 10.73
CA ASN A 19 -21.80 -6.96 11.98
C ASN A 19 -22.81 -8.13 11.92
N PRO A 20 -23.92 -8.06 11.16
CA PRO A 20 -24.84 -9.19 10.99
C PRO A 20 -24.20 -10.41 10.32
N ILE A 21 -23.25 -10.21 9.40
CA ILE A 21 -22.67 -11.30 8.59
C ILE A 21 -21.41 -11.88 9.25
N LYS A 22 -20.70 -11.11 10.08
CA LYS A 22 -19.51 -11.57 10.83
C LYS A 22 -19.80 -12.81 11.68
N GLY A 23 -20.96 -12.85 12.34
CA GLY A 23 -21.39 -14.00 13.16
C GLY A 23 -21.54 -15.28 12.32
N ASP A 24 -22.26 -15.20 11.21
CA ASP A 24 -22.52 -16.33 10.32
C ASP A 24 -21.23 -16.91 9.69
N ILE A 25 -20.26 -16.04 9.40
CA ILE A 25 -18.94 -16.44 8.87
C ILE A 25 -18.14 -17.21 9.92
N CYS A 26 -18.05 -16.69 11.15
CA CYS A 26 -17.36 -17.36 12.25
C CYS A 26 -17.97 -18.74 12.53
N ASP A 27 -19.30 -18.82 12.67
CA ASP A 27 -20.03 -20.06 12.94
C ASP A 27 -19.81 -21.14 11.87
N ARG A 28 -19.73 -20.73 10.59
CA ARG A 28 -19.43 -21.66 9.49
C ARG A 28 -17.98 -22.14 9.51
N LEU A 29 -17.04 -21.25 9.79
CA LEU A 29 -15.62 -21.56 9.73
C LEU A 29 -15.17 -22.40 10.93
N GLU A 30 -15.71 -22.18 12.13
CA GLU A 30 -15.38 -22.96 13.33
C GLU A 30 -15.67 -24.46 13.18
N ARG A 31 -16.59 -24.82 12.28
CA ARG A 31 -16.88 -26.21 11.92
C ARG A 31 -15.76 -26.86 11.10
N CYS A 32 -14.91 -26.06 10.45
CA CYS A 32 -13.85 -26.52 9.56
C CYS A 32 -12.44 -26.30 10.12
N TYR A 33 -12.25 -25.29 10.98
CA TYR A 33 -10.93 -24.91 11.49
C TYR A 33 -10.97 -24.65 13.01
N HIS A 34 -9.92 -25.10 13.70
CA HIS A 34 -9.73 -24.80 15.13
C HIS A 34 -8.95 -23.48 15.30
N ASN A 35 -9.44 -22.59 16.16
CA ASN A 35 -8.83 -21.30 16.53
C ASN A 35 -8.82 -20.25 15.39
N ILE A 36 -10.00 -19.93 14.85
CA ILE A 36 -10.15 -18.84 13.89
C ILE A 36 -10.08 -17.50 14.62
N LYS A 37 -9.36 -16.54 14.03
CA LYS A 37 -9.36 -15.14 14.45
C LYS A 37 -9.80 -14.31 13.26
N LEU A 38 -10.96 -13.67 13.37
CA LEU A 38 -11.38 -12.66 12.41
C LEU A 38 -10.61 -11.37 12.72
N VAL A 39 -9.89 -10.84 11.75
CA VAL A 39 -9.24 -9.54 11.84
C VAL A 39 -9.94 -8.65 10.82
N SER A 40 -10.68 -7.65 11.30
CA SER A 40 -11.16 -6.56 10.46
C SER A 40 -10.08 -5.50 10.43
N TYR A 41 -9.71 -5.07 9.23
CA TYR A 41 -8.96 -3.86 9.03
C TYR A 41 -10.01 -2.80 8.69
N GLU A 42 -10.10 -1.73 9.49
CA GLU A 42 -10.68 -0.50 8.96
C GLU A 42 -9.83 -0.17 7.73
N GLU A 43 -10.49 0.03 6.60
CA GLU A 43 -9.79 0.49 5.40
C GLU A 43 -9.29 1.91 5.75
N GLU A 44 -8.10 2.02 6.36
CA GLU A 44 -7.37 3.27 6.49
C GLU A 44 -7.10 3.72 5.07
N SER A 45 -8.08 4.42 4.47
CA SER A 45 -8.09 5.06 3.16
C SER A 45 -6.79 4.82 2.41
N ILE A 46 -6.60 3.59 1.88
CA ILE A 46 -5.44 3.33 1.05
C ILE A 46 -5.85 4.00 -0.24
N ASP A 47 -5.46 5.27 -0.34
CA ASP A 47 -5.64 6.06 -1.54
C ASP A 47 -5.14 5.21 -2.70
N ALA A 48 -6.07 4.80 -3.57
CA ALA A 48 -5.83 3.80 -4.62
C ALA A 48 -4.74 4.21 -5.61
N ARG A 49 -4.23 5.44 -5.49
CA ARG A 49 -3.07 5.98 -6.21
C ARG A 49 -1.73 5.41 -5.71
N TRP A 50 -1.67 4.77 -4.54
CA TRP A 50 -0.44 4.19 -4.00
C TRP A 50 -0.12 2.82 -4.60
N PHE A 51 1.07 2.73 -5.18
CA PHE A 51 1.68 1.51 -5.68
C PHE A 51 2.70 0.97 -4.69
N CYS A 52 2.78 -0.35 -4.52
CA CYS A 52 3.82 -0.93 -3.69
C CYS A 52 5.17 -0.86 -4.40
N ALA A 53 6.18 -0.30 -3.74
CA ALA A 53 7.49 -0.03 -4.36
C ALA A 53 8.24 -1.29 -4.81
N LYS A 54 7.98 -2.44 -4.16
CA LYS A 54 8.54 -3.75 -4.54
C LYS A 54 7.84 -4.41 -5.73
N ASP A 55 6.60 -4.03 -6.01
CA ASP A 55 5.74 -4.73 -6.97
C ASP A 55 5.64 -3.95 -8.29
N VAL A 56 5.72 -2.62 -8.23
CA VAL A 56 5.61 -1.73 -9.38
C VAL A 56 6.73 -0.69 -9.31
N THR A 57 7.54 -0.61 -10.35
CA THR A 57 8.53 0.45 -10.52
C THR A 57 7.94 1.58 -11.38
N PRO A 58 8.14 2.86 -11.02
CA PRO A 58 7.79 3.98 -11.89
C PRO A 58 8.43 3.85 -13.28
N PRO A 59 7.74 4.26 -14.36
CA PRO A 59 8.34 4.29 -15.68
C PRO A 59 9.48 5.32 -15.71
N VAL A 60 10.61 4.92 -16.28
CA VAL A 60 11.74 5.81 -16.53
C VAL A 60 11.70 6.21 -18.01
N PRO A 61 11.77 7.51 -18.36
CA PRO A 61 11.74 7.97 -19.74
C PRO A 61 12.82 7.31 -20.59
N GLU A 62 12.48 6.99 -21.84
CA GLU A 62 13.48 6.53 -22.82
C GLU A 62 14.48 7.69 -23.03
N HIS A 63 15.75 7.44 -22.68
CA HIS A 63 16.83 8.44 -22.60
C HIS A 63 16.86 9.35 -21.36
N GLY A 64 16.00 9.11 -20.36
CA GLY A 64 16.04 9.79 -19.05
C GLY A 64 17.01 9.11 -18.07
N MET A 65 17.60 9.90 -17.16
CA MET A 65 18.42 9.36 -16.06
C MET A 65 17.55 8.88 -14.88
N CYS A 66 16.39 9.47 -14.68
CA CYS A 66 15.44 9.19 -13.61
C CYS A 66 14.00 9.28 -14.10
N SER A 67 13.06 8.72 -13.32
CA SER A 67 11.64 8.96 -13.45
C SER A 67 11.29 10.44 -13.21
N GLU A 68 10.06 10.81 -13.52
CA GLU A 68 9.46 12.01 -12.93
C GLU A 68 9.46 11.90 -11.39
N ASP A 69 9.38 13.06 -10.73
CA ASP A 69 9.23 13.13 -9.28
C ASP A 69 7.89 12.49 -8.87
N VAL A 70 7.96 11.66 -7.85
CA VAL A 70 6.83 10.94 -7.26
C VAL A 70 6.80 11.17 -5.77
N ILE A 71 5.63 10.96 -5.16
CA ILE A 71 5.51 10.92 -3.70
C ILE A 71 5.78 9.49 -3.24
N ILE A 72 6.69 9.32 -2.30
CA ILE A 72 7.00 8.06 -1.64
C ILE A 72 6.48 8.07 -0.21
N LYS A 73 6.12 6.90 0.31
CA LYS A 73 5.71 6.68 1.70
C LYS A 73 6.65 5.70 2.38
N TYR A 74 7.13 6.08 3.55
CA TYR A 74 8.01 5.27 4.39
C TYR A 74 7.21 4.39 5.36
N LYS A 75 7.88 3.42 5.98
CA LYS A 75 7.27 2.52 6.98
C LYS A 75 6.70 3.24 8.20
N ASP A 76 7.25 4.40 8.56
CA ASP A 76 6.78 5.22 9.67
C ASP A 76 5.59 6.13 9.30
N GLY A 77 5.12 6.04 8.05
CA GLY A 77 4.00 6.81 7.53
C GLY A 77 4.39 8.16 6.96
N THR A 78 5.66 8.57 7.07
CA THR A 78 6.15 9.83 6.49
C THR A 78 6.08 9.78 4.96
N GLU A 79 5.77 10.92 4.34
CA GLU A 79 5.74 11.07 2.89
C GLU A 79 6.82 12.07 2.44
N SER A 80 7.42 11.84 1.27
CA SER A 80 8.46 12.70 0.71
C SER A 80 8.49 12.61 -0.82
N VAL A 81 9.20 13.53 -1.45
CA VAL A 81 9.43 13.53 -2.89
C VAL A 81 10.67 12.71 -3.20
N ALA A 82 10.57 11.84 -4.20
CA ALA A 82 11.70 11.06 -4.69
C ALA A 82 11.57 10.77 -6.19
N CYS A 83 12.66 10.31 -6.78
CA CYS A 83 12.69 9.76 -8.12
C CYS A 83 13.44 8.41 -8.13
N ILE A 84 13.17 7.57 -9.12
CA ILE A 84 13.91 6.32 -9.33
C ILE A 84 14.82 6.45 -10.55
N THR A 85 16.06 6.01 -10.44
CA THR A 85 16.99 5.95 -11.56
C THR A 85 16.77 4.72 -12.44
N PHE A 86 17.29 4.72 -13.67
CA PHE A 86 17.22 3.56 -14.58
C PHE A 86 17.80 2.25 -13.99
N ASN A 87 18.66 2.36 -12.97
CA ASN A 87 19.21 1.21 -12.25
C ASN A 87 18.31 0.70 -11.10
N GLY A 88 17.12 1.28 -10.93
CA GLY A 88 16.17 0.88 -9.89
C GLY A 88 16.45 1.45 -8.50
N VAL A 89 17.36 2.42 -8.39
CA VAL A 89 17.73 3.05 -7.11
C VAL A 89 16.94 4.33 -6.92
N TRP A 90 16.35 4.48 -5.73
CA TRP A 90 15.52 5.62 -5.33
C TRP A 90 16.34 6.72 -4.66
N TYR A 91 16.07 7.97 -5.02
CA TYR A 91 16.73 9.16 -4.47
C TYR A 91 15.72 10.21 -4.04
N ASP A 92 15.96 10.84 -2.89
CA ASP A 92 15.22 12.03 -2.46
C ASP A 92 15.67 13.29 -3.24
N THR A 93 15.04 14.44 -2.93
CA THR A 93 15.36 15.74 -3.55
C THR A 93 16.78 16.25 -3.26
N ASP A 94 17.41 15.72 -2.20
CA ASP A 94 18.79 16.04 -1.81
C ASP A 94 19.81 15.03 -2.39
N TYR A 95 19.37 14.14 -3.27
CA TYR A 95 20.16 13.07 -3.90
C TYR A 95 20.70 12.02 -2.91
N ASN A 96 20.03 11.79 -1.79
CA ASN A 96 20.33 10.68 -0.91
C ASN A 96 19.54 9.43 -1.31
N GLU A 97 20.20 8.27 -1.27
CA GLU A 97 19.56 6.99 -1.56
C GLU A 97 18.57 6.60 -0.45
N VAL A 98 17.35 6.23 -0.84
CA VAL A 98 16.23 5.95 0.08
C VAL A 98 15.57 4.58 -0.15
N ALA A 99 16.16 3.70 -0.96
CA ALA A 99 15.54 2.47 -1.44
C ALA A 99 15.10 1.49 -0.32
N ASP A 100 15.84 1.38 0.79
CA ASP A 100 15.59 0.38 1.84
C ASP A 100 14.44 0.73 2.81
N VAL A 101 13.92 1.95 2.73
CA VAL A 101 12.95 2.48 3.70
C VAL A 101 11.56 2.74 3.10
N ILE A 102 11.43 2.73 1.78
CA ILE A 102 10.19 3.00 1.06
C ILE A 102 9.29 1.76 1.04
N VAL A 103 7.98 1.96 1.23
CA VAL A 103 6.95 0.92 1.11
C VAL A 103 5.99 1.15 -0.06
N TYR A 104 5.63 2.41 -0.30
CA TYR A 104 4.70 2.79 -1.36
C TYR A 104 5.18 4.02 -2.12
N TRP A 105 4.68 4.21 -3.34
CA TRP A 105 4.86 5.43 -4.12
C TRP A 105 3.59 5.76 -4.91
N ARG A 106 3.41 7.02 -5.30
CA ARG A 106 2.34 7.47 -6.20
C ARG A 106 2.79 8.66 -7.04
N TYR A 107 2.12 8.88 -8.17
CA TYR A 107 2.33 10.11 -8.93
C TYR A 107 1.89 11.35 -8.12
N MET A 108 2.61 12.44 -8.30
CA MET A 108 2.18 13.77 -7.85
C MET A 108 0.93 14.20 -8.60
N THR A 109 0.00 14.85 -7.91
CA THR A 109 -1.07 15.60 -8.57
C THR A 109 -0.54 16.89 -9.17
N ASP A 110 -1.29 17.49 -10.10
CA ASP A 110 -0.91 18.78 -10.71
C ASP A 110 -0.68 19.87 -9.65
N ASP A 111 -1.49 19.89 -8.58
CA ASP A 111 -1.34 20.84 -7.46
C ASP A 111 -0.09 20.60 -6.57
N GLU A 112 0.51 19.40 -6.64
CA GLU A 112 1.69 19.03 -5.85
C GLU A 112 3.01 19.25 -6.62
N ARG A 113 2.91 19.44 -7.94
CA ARG A 113 4.08 19.69 -8.79
C ARG A 113 4.58 21.12 -8.57
N PRO A 114 5.90 21.33 -8.36
CA PRO A 114 6.44 22.67 -8.26
C PRO A 114 6.30 23.42 -9.60
N ASP A 115 5.87 24.69 -9.53
CA ASP A 115 5.72 25.62 -10.66
C ASP A 115 7.05 25.94 -11.40
#